data_AF-A0A7J2J9V0-F1
#
_entry.id   AF-A0A7J2J9V0-F1
#
_cell.length_a   1.000
_cell.length_b   1.000
_cell.length_c   1.000
_cell.angle_alpha   90.00
_cell.angle_beta   90.00
_cell.angle_gamma   90.00
#
_symmetry.space_group_name_H-M   'P 1'
#
loop_
_entity.id
_entity.type
_entity.pdbx_description
1 polymer ?
#
loop_
_entity_poly.entity_id
_entity_poly.type
_entity_poly.pdbx_seq_one_letter_code
_entity_poly.pdbx_strand_id
1 'polypeptide(L)' 'DEIIEGELICKKCNVSYEIKDGIPNLLPKNL' A
#
# COMPACT_ATOMS: atom_id res chain seq x y z
N ASP A 1 17.51 -4.14 -5.95
CA ASP A 1 16.35 -3.51 -6.60
C ASP A 1 15.39 -3.00 -5.56
N GLU A 2 14.99 -1.74 -5.68
CA GLU A 2 14.02 -1.10 -4.81
C GLU A 2 12.63 -1.13 -5.48
N ILE A 3 11.58 -1.14 -4.67
CA ILE A 3 10.19 -1.12 -5.16
C ILE A 3 9.77 0.34 -5.32
N ILE A 4 9.69 0.82 -6.57
CA ILE A 4 9.24 2.18 -6.90
C ILE A 4 7.72 2.27 -7.15
N GLU A 5 7.09 1.16 -7.56
CA GLU A 5 5.64 1.03 -7.78
C GLU A 5 5.15 -0.34 -7.29
N GLY A 6 3.92 -0.41 -6.74
CA GLY A 6 3.35 -1.67 -6.27
C GLY A 6 2.18 -1.49 -5.29
N GLU A 7 1.88 -2.54 -4.53
CA GLU A 7 0.86 -2.49 -3.47
C GLU A 7 1.25 -3.30 -2.22
N LEU A 8 0.84 -2.82 -1.05
CA LEU A 8 0.88 -3.57 0.21
C LEU A 8 -0.50 -4.11 0.52
N ILE A 9 -0.61 -5.43 0.68
CA ILE A 9 -1.89 -6.09 1.02
C ILE A 9 -1.88 -6.49 2.50
N CYS A 10 -2.80 -5.91 3.28
CA CYS A 10 -3.04 -6.38 4.64
C CYS A 10 -3.89 -7.65 4.62
N LYS A 11 -3.29 -8.82 4.89
CA LYS A 11 -3.99 -10.12 4.89
C LYS A 11 -5.09 -10.25 5.94
N LYS A 12 -5.08 -9.42 6.98
CA LYS A 12 -6.09 -9.44 8.06
C LYS A 12 -7.41 -8.81 7.63
N CYS A 13 -7.36 -7.67 6.93
CA CYS A 13 -8.55 -6.92 6.51
C CYS A 13 -8.75 -6.91 4.99
N ASN A 14 -7.85 -7.53 4.23
CA ASN A 14 -7.86 -7.58 2.77
C ASN A 14 -7.88 -6.20 2.09
N VAL A 15 -7.14 -5.25 2.67
CA VAL A 15 -7.00 -3.88 2.13
C VAL A 15 -5.68 -3.73 1.41
N SER A 16 -5.71 -3.14 0.21
CA SER A 16 -4.53 -2.75 -0.56
C SER A 16 -4.15 -1.28 -0.34
N TYR A 17 -2.85 -1.02 -0.21
CA TYR A 17 -2.24 0.30 -0.10
C TYR A 17 -1.26 0.49 -1.25
N GLU A 18 -1.50 1.49 -2.11
CA GLU A 18 -0.67 1.76 -3.29
C GLU A 18 0.73 2.26 -2.89
N ILE A 19 1.75 1.83 -3.64
CA ILE A 19 3.12 2.35 -3.58
C ILE A 19 3.36 3.14 -4.86
N LYS A 20 3.76 4.40 -4.72
CA LYS A 20 4.14 5.27 -5.84
C LYS A 20 5.38 6.07 -5.46
N ASP A 21 6.34 6.19 -6.39
CA ASP A 21 7.63 6.85 -6.16
C ASP A 21 8.38 6.29 -4.92
N GLY A 22 8.18 4.99 -4.64
CA GLY A 22 8.70 4.32 -3.45
C GLY A 22 7.98 4.66 -2.13
N ILE A 23 6.90 5.45 -2.18
CA ILE A 23 6.14 5.90 -1.01
C ILE A 23 4.80 5.14 -0.93
N PRO A 24 4.57 4.33 0.11
CA PRO A 24 3.28 3.68 0.35
C PRO A 24 2.23 4.67 0.89
N ASN A 25 1.02 4.64 0.33
CA ASN A 25 -0.13 5.38 0.84
C ASN A 25 -0.79 4.62 2.00
N LEU A 26 -0.36 4.88 3.23
CA LEU A 26 -0.88 4.24 4.45
C LEU A 26 -2.03 5.00 5.12
N LEU A 27 -2.72 5.89 4.39
CA LEU A 27 -3.89 6.56 4.94
C LEU A 27 -4.94 5.53 5.35
N PRO A 28 -5.48 5.60 6.58
CA PRO A 28 -6.53 4.68 7.02
C PRO A 28 -7.69 4.72 6.04
N LYS A 29 -8.07 3.56 5.50
CA LYS A 29 -9.24 3.45 4.61
C LYS A 29 -10.56 3.44 5.38
N ASN A 30 -10.66 4.21 6.45
CA ASN A 30 -11.86 4.35 7.27
C ASN A 30 -12.98 4.92 6.38
N LEU A 31 -13.83 4.03 5.86
CA LEU A 31 -15.14 4.32 5.30
C LEU A 31 -16.19 4.07 6.38
#